data_AF-A0A417CIZ4-F1
#
_entry.id   AF-A0A417CIZ4-F1
#
_cell.length_a   1.000
_cell.length_b   1.000
_cell.length_c   1.000
_cell.angle_alpha   90.00
_cell.angle_beta   90.00
_cell.angle_gamma   90.00
#
_symmetry.space_group_name_H-M   'P 1'
#
loop_
_entity.id
_entity.type
_entity.pdbx_description
1 polymer ?
#
loop_
_entity_poly.entity_id
_entity_poly.type
_entity_poly.pdbx_seq_one_letter_code
_entity_poly.pdbx_strand_id
1 'polypeptide(L)'
;MELYTKESLKTVMKGNEGHDFILPKPLFETHQYATIRLEAKLAYAAILDILMSKAQYTKENLAFIKVDNPEIKNTLARLANKEVNQEKMLKYIEELDQVNLIKVEGQNLFVYDLG
;
A
#
# COMPACT_ATOMS: atom_id res chain seq x y z
N MET A 1 10.13 7.50 -7.60
CA MET A 1 9.13 6.52 -7.14
C MET A 1 8.38 6.05 -8.36
N GLU A 2 8.60 4.81 -8.74
CA GLU A 2 7.88 4.16 -9.85
C GLU A 2 6.74 3.35 -9.28
N LEU A 3 5.68 3.06 -10.05
CA LEU A 3 4.58 2.23 -9.57
C LEU A 3 4.99 0.76 -9.59
N TYR A 4 4.50 -0.03 -8.63
CA TYR A 4 4.72 -1.47 -8.60
C TYR A 4 4.22 -2.10 -9.91
N THR A 5 5.13 -2.77 -10.62
CA THR A 5 4.78 -3.61 -11.77
C THR A 5 4.67 -5.06 -11.36
N LYS A 6 4.08 -5.90 -12.22
CA LYS A 6 4.09 -7.36 -12.06
C LYS A 6 5.50 -7.92 -11.83
N GLU A 7 6.50 -7.36 -12.49
CA GLU A 7 7.90 -7.78 -12.37
C GLU A 7 8.52 -7.29 -11.06
N SER A 8 8.31 -6.02 -10.69
CA SER A 8 8.75 -5.48 -9.40
C SER A 8 8.14 -6.25 -8.24
N LEU A 9 6.83 -6.52 -8.25
CA LEU A 9 6.18 -7.32 -7.21
C LEU A 9 6.74 -8.73 -7.14
N LYS A 10 7.02 -9.37 -8.28
CA LYS A 10 7.64 -10.70 -8.29
C LYS A 10 9.06 -10.68 -7.70
N THR A 11 9.84 -9.66 -8.03
CA THR A 11 11.20 -9.47 -7.52
C THR A 11 11.17 -9.23 -6.02
N VAL A 12 10.27 -8.36 -5.55
CA VAL A 12 10.09 -8.09 -4.13
C VAL A 12 9.54 -9.32 -3.40
N MET A 13 8.57 -10.04 -3.97
CA MET A 13 8.05 -11.31 -3.40
C MET A 13 9.15 -12.36 -3.26
N LYS A 14 10.03 -12.50 -4.26
CA LYS A 14 11.21 -13.38 -4.19
C LYS A 14 12.27 -12.90 -3.20
N GLY A 15 12.46 -11.59 -3.08
CA GLY A 15 13.39 -11.00 -2.12
C GLY A 15 12.87 -11.00 -0.67
N ASN A 16 11.56 -11.15 -0.50
CA ASN A 16 10.84 -11.07 0.77
C ASN A 16 10.20 -12.42 1.16
N GLU A 17 10.74 -13.52 0.63
CA GLU A 17 10.29 -14.88 0.89
C GLU A 17 10.49 -15.22 2.38
N GLY A 18 9.45 -15.00 3.20
CA GLY A 18 9.47 -15.23 4.65
C GLY A 18 8.99 -14.07 5.54
N HIS A 19 8.60 -12.93 4.97
CA HIS A 19 8.01 -11.81 5.72
C HIS A 19 6.53 -11.64 5.35
N ASP A 20 5.64 -11.85 6.33
CA ASP A 20 4.17 -11.70 6.22
C ASP A 20 3.73 -10.31 5.72
N PHE A 21 4.57 -9.28 5.84
CA PHE A 21 4.27 -7.92 5.37
C PHE A 21 5.51 -7.23 4.79
N ILE A 22 5.31 -6.56 3.66
CA ILE A 22 6.35 -5.74 3.03
C ILE A 22 6.23 -4.33 3.60
N LEU A 23 7.16 -3.99 4.48
CA LEU A 23 7.32 -2.64 5.04
C LEU A 23 8.64 -2.08 4.52
N PRO A 24 8.60 -1.27 3.45
CA PRO A 24 9.79 -0.60 2.94
C PRO A 24 10.50 0.19 4.05
N LYS A 25 11.77 -0.12 4.31
CA LYS A 25 12.63 0.64 5.22
C LYS A 25 12.60 2.16 4.99
N PRO A 26 12.55 2.68 3.74
CA PRO A 26 12.38 4.11 3.51
C PRO A 26 11.17 4.73 4.22
N LEU A 27 10.06 4.02 4.46
CA LEU A 27 8.94 4.53 5.28
C LEU A 27 9.33 4.90 6.72
N PHE A 28 10.41 4.32 7.23
CA PHE A 28 10.93 4.55 8.58
C PHE A 28 12.20 5.40 8.57
N GLU A 29 13.02 5.32 7.51
CA GLU A 29 14.27 6.08 7.39
C GLU A 29 14.10 7.48 6.76
N THR A 30 13.14 7.68 5.84
CA THR A 30 12.99 8.99 5.19
C THR A 30 12.24 9.96 6.12
N HIS A 31 12.87 11.10 6.41
CA HIS A 31 12.27 12.19 7.21
C HIS A 31 10.90 12.67 6.68
N GLN A 32 10.63 12.53 5.38
CA GLN A 32 9.32 12.80 4.77
C GLN A 32 8.20 11.93 5.35
N TYR A 33 8.52 10.69 5.73
CA TYR A 33 7.60 9.73 6.33
C TYR A 33 7.72 9.65 7.87
N ALA A 34 8.54 10.49 8.48
CA ALA A 34 8.62 10.60 9.95
C ALA A 34 7.36 11.25 10.53
N THR A 35 6.68 12.08 9.73
CA THR A 35 5.45 12.80 10.13
C THR A 35 4.19 11.95 9.99
N ILE A 36 4.19 10.92 9.12
CA ILE A 36 3.02 10.05 8.97
C ILE A 36 2.84 9.13 10.17
N ARG A 37 1.59 8.93 10.55
CA ARG A 37 1.22 8.07 11.69
C ARG A 37 1.62 6.61 11.42
N LEU A 38 1.91 5.88 12.49
CA LEU A 38 2.13 4.42 12.42
C LEU A 38 0.97 3.71 11.71
N GLU A 39 -0.25 4.19 11.92
CA GLU A 39 -1.48 3.72 11.26
C GLU A 39 -1.42 3.87 9.73
N ALA A 40 -0.87 4.97 9.20
CA ALA A 40 -0.70 5.17 7.77
C ALA A 40 0.38 4.23 7.20
N LYS A 41 1.47 3.99 7.94
CA LYS A 41 2.51 3.03 7.55
C LYS A 41 1.96 1.60 7.48
N LEU A 42 1.17 1.21 8.48
CA LEU A 42 0.43 -0.05 8.47
C LEU A 42 -0.58 -0.09 7.33
N ALA A 43 -1.18 1.07 7.00
CA ALA A 43 -2.13 1.15 5.92
C ALA A 43 -1.50 0.87 4.56
N TYR A 44 -0.33 1.45 4.31
CA TYR A 44 0.48 1.12 3.15
C TYR A 44 0.79 -0.39 3.07
N ALA A 45 1.26 -0.98 4.18
CA ALA A 45 1.58 -2.41 4.23
C ALA A 45 0.36 -3.30 3.93
N ALA A 46 -0.83 -2.95 4.45
CA ALA A 46 -2.08 -3.65 4.16
C ALA A 46 -2.44 -3.59 2.67
N ILE A 47 -2.36 -2.40 2.09
CA ILE A 47 -2.65 -2.15 0.68
C ILE A 47 -1.67 -2.95 -0.20
N LEU A 48 -0.39 -2.95 0.15
CA LEU A 48 0.65 -3.70 -0.55
C LEU A 48 0.43 -5.22 -0.46
N ASP A 49 0.07 -5.73 0.71
CA ASP A 49 -0.27 -7.15 0.91
C ASP A 49 -1.47 -7.60 0.05
N ILE A 50 -2.55 -6.80 0.05
CA ILE A 50 -3.73 -7.06 -0.80
C ILE A 50 -3.36 -6.94 -2.27
N LEU A 51 -2.49 -6.00 -2.62
CA LEU A 51 -1.96 -5.87 -3.97
C LEU A 51 -1.13 -7.10 -4.34
N MET A 52 -0.37 -7.72 -3.43
CA MET A 52 0.31 -8.98 -3.74
C MET A 52 -0.67 -10.16 -3.91
N SER A 53 -1.75 -10.19 -3.12
CA SER A 53 -2.73 -11.29 -3.13
C SER A 53 -3.76 -11.17 -4.27
N LYS A 54 -4.20 -9.96 -4.58
CA LYS A 54 -5.28 -9.62 -5.53
C LYS A 54 -4.94 -8.46 -6.48
N ALA A 55 -3.66 -8.19 -6.74
CA ALA A 55 -3.27 -7.25 -7.80
C ALA A 55 -3.99 -7.58 -9.10
N GLN A 56 -4.59 -6.55 -9.66
CA GLN A 56 -4.92 -6.52 -11.07
C GLN A 56 -3.77 -5.84 -11.81
N TYR A 57 -3.58 -6.20 -13.07
CA TYR A 57 -2.53 -5.62 -13.89
C TYR A 57 -3.15 -4.87 -15.04
N THR A 58 -2.72 -3.63 -15.27
CA THR A 58 -3.11 -2.88 -16.46
C THR A 58 -2.35 -3.41 -17.68
N LYS A 59 -2.69 -2.91 -18.87
CA LYS A 59 -2.00 -3.25 -20.13
C LYS A 59 -0.49 -2.95 -20.10
N GLU A 60 -0.09 -1.99 -19.28
CA GLU A 60 1.30 -1.58 -19.04
C GLU A 60 2.00 -2.39 -17.93
N ASN A 61 1.43 -3.52 -17.48
CA ASN A 61 1.94 -4.36 -16.38
C ASN A 61 2.02 -3.67 -15.00
N LEU A 62 1.46 -2.47 -14.84
CA LEU A 62 1.32 -1.81 -13.54
C LEU A 62 0.29 -2.57 -12.68
N ALA A 63 0.66 -2.86 -11.44
CA ALA A 63 -0.20 -3.48 -10.46
C ALA A 63 -1.10 -2.42 -9.82
N PHE A 64 -2.39 -2.73 -9.73
CA PHE A 64 -3.39 -1.90 -9.10
C PHE A 64 -4.43 -2.75 -8.39
N ILE A 65 -5.08 -2.17 -7.39
CA ILE A 65 -6.22 -2.76 -6.70
C ILE A 65 -7.37 -1.78 -6.64
N LYS A 66 -8.59 -2.25 -6.38
CA LYS A 66 -9.73 -1.35 -6.24
C LYS A 66 -9.84 -0.80 -4.84
N VAL A 67 -9.88 0.53 -4.66
CA VAL A 67 -10.07 1.17 -3.33
C VAL A 67 -11.42 0.79 -2.69
N ASP A 68 -12.44 0.52 -3.49
CA ASP A 68 -13.76 0.04 -3.05
C ASP A 68 -13.73 -1.40 -2.50
N ASN A 69 -12.60 -2.10 -2.58
CA ASN A 69 -12.50 -3.47 -2.16
C ASN A 69 -12.60 -3.55 -0.62
N PRO A 70 -13.64 -4.20 -0.06
CA PRO A 70 -13.85 -4.25 1.39
C PRO A 70 -12.71 -4.97 2.12
N GLU A 71 -11.89 -5.75 1.41
CA GLU A 71 -10.67 -6.34 1.94
C GLU A 71 -9.63 -5.29 2.36
N ILE A 72 -9.53 -4.16 1.66
CA ILE A 72 -8.65 -3.06 2.09
C ILE A 72 -9.08 -2.59 3.46
N LYS A 73 -10.36 -2.30 3.65
CA LYS A 73 -10.89 -1.88 4.94
C LYS A 73 -10.69 -2.95 6.03
N ASN A 74 -10.95 -4.21 5.73
CA ASN A 74 -10.82 -5.31 6.70
C ASN A 74 -9.35 -5.58 7.08
N THR A 75 -8.43 -5.67 6.13
CA THR A 75 -7.00 -5.87 6.40
C THR A 75 -6.42 -4.65 7.12
N LEU A 76 -6.82 -3.43 6.73
CA LEU A 76 -6.47 -2.21 7.45
C LEU A 76 -6.93 -2.24 8.90
N ALA A 77 -8.20 -2.57 9.15
CA ALA A 77 -8.74 -2.64 10.50
C ALA A 77 -8.05 -3.72 11.34
N ARG A 78 -7.74 -4.87 10.71
CA ARG A 78 -7.04 -5.98 11.35
C ARG A 78 -5.60 -5.63 11.71
N LEU A 79 -4.86 -4.95 10.83
CA LEU A 79 -3.48 -4.51 11.09
C LEU A 79 -3.40 -3.32 12.05
N ALA A 80 -4.31 -2.36 11.93
CA ALA A 80 -4.36 -1.21 12.82
C ALA A 80 -4.89 -1.55 14.23
N ASN A 81 -5.36 -2.79 14.44
CA ASN A 81 -5.93 -3.28 15.70
C ASN A 81 -7.00 -2.32 16.28
N LYS A 82 -7.71 -1.62 15.39
CA LYS A 82 -8.73 -0.61 15.68
C LYS A 82 -9.79 -0.67 14.61
N GLU A 83 -11.03 -0.34 14.97
CA GLU A 83 -12.09 -0.08 14.00
C GLU A 83 -11.70 1.09 13.08
N VAL A 84 -11.14 0.76 11.92
CA VAL A 84 -10.85 1.73 10.87
C VAL A 84 -12.18 2.08 10.18
N ASN A 85 -12.76 3.20 10.59
CA ASN A 85 -13.91 3.79 9.91
C ASN A 85 -13.51 4.30 8.53
N GLN A 86 -14.46 4.34 7.60
CA GLN A 86 -14.25 4.78 6.21
C GLN A 86 -13.62 6.18 6.12
N GLU A 87 -13.96 7.09 7.03
CA GLU A 87 -13.34 8.42 7.13
C GLU A 87 -11.85 8.38 7.51
N LYS A 88 -11.46 7.47 8.42
CA LYS A 88 -10.06 7.28 8.79
C LYS A 88 -9.27 6.64 7.66
N MET A 89 -9.87 5.64 7.01
CA MET A 89 -9.31 5.00 5.81
C MET A 89 -8.97 6.05 4.75
N LEU A 90 -9.92 6.94 4.42
CA LEU A 90 -9.72 8.02 3.47
C LEU A 90 -8.58 8.95 3.91
N LYS A 91 -8.52 9.33 5.19
CA LYS A 91 -7.39 10.11 5.73
C LYS A 91 -6.05 9.41 5.56
N TYR A 92 -5.97 8.10 5.81
CA TYR A 92 -4.72 7.37 5.61
C TYR A 92 -4.36 7.32 4.12
N ILE A 93 -5.32 7.06 3.24
CA ILE A 93 -5.11 7.06 1.79
C ILE A 93 -4.63 8.43 1.31
N GLU A 94 -5.24 9.51 1.79
CA GLU A 94 -4.86 10.89 1.44
C GLU A 94 -3.46 11.24 1.94
N GLU A 95 -3.11 10.86 3.18
CA GLU A 95 -1.75 11.03 3.71
C GLU A 95 -0.73 10.25 2.88
N LEU A 96 -1.04 8.99 2.54
CA LEU A 96 -0.20 8.13 1.72
C LEU A 96 -0.02 8.68 0.30
N ASP A 97 -1.08 9.24 -0.29
CA ASP A 97 -1.04 9.90 -1.60
C ASP A 97 -0.17 11.17 -1.56
N GLN A 98 -0.33 12.00 -0.51
CA GLN A 98 0.49 13.21 -0.32
C GLN A 98 1.98 12.90 -0.25
N VAL A 99 2.34 11.80 0.39
CA VAL A 99 3.74 11.38 0.52
C VAL A 99 4.21 10.48 -0.64
N ASN A 100 3.42 10.39 -1.72
CA ASN A 100 3.70 9.62 -2.94
C ASN A 100 3.97 8.13 -2.66
N LEU A 101 3.27 7.54 -1.69
CA LEU A 101 3.32 6.10 -1.39
C LEU A 101 2.29 5.31 -2.18
N ILE A 102 1.14 5.91 -2.43
CA ILE A 102 0.10 5.34 -3.28
C ILE A 102 -0.38 6.40 -4.27
N LYS A 103 -1.04 5.96 -5.33
CA LYS A 103 -1.73 6.82 -6.29
C LYS A 103 -3.14 6.30 -6.45
N VAL A 104 -4.15 7.13 -6.22
CA VAL A 104 -5.55 6.78 -6.47
C VAL A 104 -6.05 7.46 -7.74
N GLU A 105 -6.37 6.66 -8.77
CA GLU A 105 -7.01 7.11 -10.00
C GLU A 105 -8.43 6.53 -10.10
N GLY A 106 -9.42 7.32 -9.66
CA GLY A 106 -10.82 6.91 -9.62
C GLY A 106 -11.04 5.78 -8.61
N GLN A 107 -11.27 4.55 -9.10
CA GLN A 107 -11.38 3.36 -8.25
C GLN A 107 -10.09 2.55 -8.20
N ASN A 108 -9.07 2.89 -9.00
CA ASN A 108 -7.83 2.13 -9.09
C ASN A 108 -6.78 2.75 -8.17
N LEU A 109 -6.28 1.96 -7.24
CA LEU A 109 -5.21 2.32 -6.32
C LEU A 109 -3.95 1.60 -6.79
N PHE A 110 -2.93 2.40 -7.11
CA PHE A 110 -1.59 1.95 -7.44
C PHE A 110 -0.68 2.23 -6.26
N VAL A 111 0.31 1.37 -6.04
CA VAL A 111 1.29 1.53 -4.97
C VAL A 111 2.63 1.87 -5.59
N TYR A 112 3.33 2.85 -5.01
CA TYR A 112 4.67 3.21 -5.44
C TYR A 112 5.71 2.28 -4.84
N ASP A 113 6.59 1.78 -5.68
CA ASP A 113 7.81 1.10 -5.26
C ASP A 113 8.79 2.13 -4.70
N LEU A 114 9.27 1.83 -3.49
CA LEU A 114 10.17 2.69 -2.73
C LEU A 114 11.65 2.38 -2.95
N GLY A 115 12.00 1.35 -3.73
CA GLY A 115 13.38 0.96 -4.04
C GLY A 115 14.10 0.29 -2.88
#